data_AF-A0A934KSZ4-F1
#
_entry.id   AF-A0A934KSZ4-F1
#
_cell.length_a   1.000
_cell.length_b   1.000
_cell.length_c   1.000
_cell.angle_alpha   90.00
_cell.angle_beta   90.00
_cell.angle_gamma   90.00
#
_symmetry.space_group_name_H-M   'P 1'
#
loop_
_entity.id
_entity.type
_entity.pdbx_description
1 polymer ?
#
loop_
_entity_poly.entity_id
_entity_poly.type
_entity_poly.pdbx_seq_one_letter_code
_entity_poly.pdbx_strand_id
1 'polypeptide(L)'
;MVKTNVHFPTDHNLLWDAARKCIEIGCSLAKTQNMEGWRKALDWKKRVKIEFRKLQKTKRSGGRNKELRLKYATENYLDITKILQKKMVEFQAVFAPKTLAQELAFIELEYYLEMLIKHMDLVERRLVKGEKIPHNEKVFSLFEPHTKWI
;
A
#
# COMPACT_ATOMS: atom_id res chain seq x y z
N MET A 1 -23.83 -10.38 -17.88
CA MET A 1 -23.33 -9.17 -17.18
C MET A 1 -22.52 -9.61 -15.97
N VAL A 2 -21.18 -9.51 -16.03
CA VAL A 2 -20.33 -9.75 -14.86
C VAL A 2 -20.60 -8.63 -13.86
N LYS A 3 -21.21 -8.96 -12.72
CA LYS A 3 -21.26 -8.05 -11.58
C LYS A 3 -19.83 -7.95 -11.04
N THR A 4 -19.02 -7.04 -11.59
CA THR A 4 -17.80 -6.60 -10.93
C THR A 4 -18.27 -5.99 -9.63
N ASN A 5 -18.03 -6.69 -8.52
CA ASN A 5 -18.38 -6.22 -7.19
C ASN A 5 -17.45 -5.04 -6.90
N VAL A 6 -17.78 -3.85 -7.41
CA VAL A 6 -17.00 -2.62 -7.26
C VAL A 6 -17.12 -2.22 -5.80
N HIS A 7 -16.30 -2.87 -4.97
CA HIS A 7 -16.22 -2.54 -3.57
C HIS A 7 -15.56 -1.16 -3.48
N PHE A 8 -16.30 -0.19 -2.95
CA PHE A 8 -15.77 1.14 -2.70
C PHE A 8 -14.45 1.01 -1.92
N PRO A 9 -13.35 1.61 -2.41
CA PRO A 9 -12.06 1.42 -1.80
C PRO A 9 -12.07 2.00 -0.39
N THR A 10 -11.43 1.25 0.50
CA THR A 10 -11.21 1.66 1.88
C THR A 10 -9.71 1.87 2.05
N ASP A 11 -9.28 2.67 3.03
CA ASP A 11 -7.86 3.04 3.14
C ASP A 11 -6.95 1.80 3.27
N HIS A 12 -7.40 0.73 3.93
CA HIS A 12 -6.63 -0.52 4.01
C HIS A 12 -6.51 -1.27 2.67
N ASN A 13 -7.49 -1.15 1.77
CA ASN A 13 -7.39 -1.66 0.40
C ASN A 13 -6.42 -0.80 -0.42
N LEU A 14 -6.52 0.54 -0.30
CA LEU A 14 -5.63 1.46 -1.01
C LEU A 14 -4.18 1.33 -0.52
N LEU A 15 -3.97 1.10 0.78
CA LEU A 15 -2.67 0.77 1.35
C LEU A 15 -2.08 -0.49 0.70
N TRP A 16 -2.91 -1.51 0.46
CA TRP A 16 -2.47 -2.73 -0.22
C TRP A 16 -2.10 -2.45 -1.68
N ASP A 17 -2.90 -1.67 -2.39
CA ASP A 17 -2.64 -1.32 -3.78
C ASP A 17 -1.34 -0.52 -3.93
N ALA A 18 -1.11 0.47 -3.06
CA ALA A 18 0.13 1.23 -3.00
C ALA A 18 1.34 0.33 -2.69
N ALA A 19 1.25 -0.52 -1.67
CA ALA A 19 2.31 -1.45 -1.30
C ALA A 19 2.66 -2.42 -2.44
N ARG A 20 1.64 -3.00 -3.09
CA ARG A 20 1.82 -3.88 -4.24
C ARG A 20 2.55 -3.18 -5.38
N LYS A 21 2.15 -1.95 -5.71
CA LYS A 21 2.76 -1.17 -6.79
C LYS A 21 4.19 -0.76 -6.48
N CYS A 22 4.48 -0.33 -5.24
CA CYS A 22 5.86 -0.08 -4.79
C CYS A 22 6.74 -1.32 -5.00
N ILE A 23 6.27 -2.50 -4.58
CA ILE A 23 7.02 -3.75 -4.76
C ILE A 23 7.22 -4.06 -6.24
N GLU A 24 6.17 -4.03 -7.04
CA GLU A 24 6.23 -4.38 -8.47
C GLU A 24 7.21 -3.47 -9.24
N ILE A 25 7.09 -2.15 -9.06
CA ILE A 25 7.94 -1.17 -9.74
C ILE A 25 9.39 -1.23 -9.22
N GLY A 26 9.59 -1.19 -7.90
CA GLY A 26 10.93 -1.23 -7.31
C GLY A 26 11.71 -2.48 -7.69
N CYS A 27 11.05 -3.64 -7.77
CA CYS A 27 11.67 -4.87 -8.25
C CYS A 27 12.02 -4.82 -9.73
N SER A 28 11.15 -4.22 -10.55
CA SER A 28 11.41 -4.05 -11.98
C SER A 28 12.64 -3.17 -12.20
N LEU A 29 12.68 -2.00 -11.55
CA LEU A 29 13.78 -1.06 -11.61
C LEU A 29 15.09 -1.69 -11.13
N ALA A 30 15.08 -2.34 -9.97
CA ALA A 30 16.26 -3.02 -9.43
C ALA A 30 16.84 -4.06 -10.40
N LYS A 31 15.99 -4.83 -11.10
CA LYS A 31 16.43 -5.80 -12.12
C LYS A 31 17.13 -5.12 -13.30
N THR A 32 16.67 -3.95 -13.74
CA THR A 32 17.30 -3.25 -14.87
C THR A 32 18.74 -2.81 -14.60
N GLN A 33 19.16 -2.75 -13.33
CA GLN A 33 20.52 -2.38 -12.93
C GLN A 33 21.23 -3.48 -12.12
N ASN A 34 20.71 -4.72 -12.14
CA ASN A 34 21.26 -5.87 -11.41
C ASN A 34 21.49 -5.61 -9.90
N MET A 35 20.64 -4.81 -9.26
CA MET A 35 20.78 -4.49 -7.85
C MET A 35 20.40 -5.68 -6.96
N GLU A 36 21.22 -5.95 -5.95
CA GLU A 36 20.96 -7.02 -4.99
C GLU A 36 19.83 -6.66 -4.00
N GLY A 37 19.36 -7.64 -3.22
CA GLY A 37 18.34 -7.40 -2.18
C GLY A 37 16.89 -7.36 -2.66
N TRP A 38 16.65 -7.58 -3.95
CA TRP A 38 15.31 -7.59 -4.58
C TRP A 38 14.85 -8.96 -5.08
N ARG A 39 15.71 -9.99 -5.00
CA ARG A 39 15.39 -11.39 -5.37
C ARG A 39 14.17 -11.96 -4.62
N LYS A 40 13.83 -11.42 -3.44
CA LYS A 40 12.68 -11.82 -2.60
C LYS A 40 11.42 -10.96 -2.81
N ALA A 41 11.29 -10.26 -3.94
CA ALA A 41 10.10 -9.50 -4.36
C ALA A 41 8.76 -10.20 -4.08
N LEU A 42 8.65 -11.45 -4.51
CA LEU A 42 7.44 -12.27 -4.36
C LEU A 42 7.12 -12.56 -2.89
N ASP A 43 8.15 -12.69 -2.05
CA ASP A 43 7.99 -12.88 -0.61
C ASP A 43 7.43 -11.61 0.05
N TRP A 44 7.94 -10.42 -0.31
CA TRP A 44 7.39 -9.14 0.16
C TRP A 44 5.91 -9.00 -0.18
N LYS A 45 5.55 -9.22 -1.45
CA LYS A 45 4.17 -9.14 -1.90
C LYS A 45 3.28 -10.13 -1.14
N LYS A 46 3.77 -11.35 -0.89
CA LYS A 46 3.04 -12.38 -0.13
C LYS A 46 2.84 -11.97 1.33
N ARG A 47 3.89 -11.52 2.01
CA ARG A 47 3.86 -11.14 3.44
C ARG A 47 2.87 -9.99 3.70
N VAL A 48 2.95 -8.92 2.92
CA VAL A 48 2.01 -7.79 3.03
C VAL A 48 0.57 -8.24 2.72
N LYS A 49 0.39 -9.07 1.69
CA LYS A 49 -0.94 -9.60 1.33
C LYS A 49 -1.55 -10.46 2.44
N ILE A 50 -0.75 -11.22 3.17
CA ILE A 50 -1.23 -12.03 4.30
C ILE A 50 -1.81 -11.14 5.40
N GLU A 51 -1.08 -10.11 5.83
CA GLU A 51 -1.55 -9.20 6.87
C GLU A 51 -2.77 -8.38 6.42
N PHE A 52 -2.77 -7.90 5.17
CA PHE A 52 -3.93 -7.28 4.55
C PHE A 52 -5.18 -8.18 4.62
N ARG A 53 -5.04 -9.47 4.27
CA ARG A 53 -6.17 -10.42 4.29
C ARG A 53 -6.63 -10.74 5.71
N LYS A 54 -5.73 -10.83 6.69
CA LYS A 54 -6.08 -10.97 8.11
C LYS A 54 -6.91 -9.78 8.57
N LEU A 55 -6.47 -8.55 8.28
CA LEU A 55 -7.21 -7.33 8.60
C LEU A 55 -8.60 -7.33 7.95
N GLN A 56 -8.67 -7.59 6.65
CA GLN A 56 -9.94 -7.62 5.90
C GLN A 56 -10.92 -8.65 6.47
N LYS A 57 -10.43 -9.85 6.80
CA LYS A 57 -11.23 -10.91 7.43
C LYS A 57 -11.74 -10.48 8.80
N THR A 58 -10.88 -9.91 9.64
CA THR A 58 -11.23 -9.44 10.99
C THR A 58 -12.27 -8.30 10.96
N LYS A 59 -12.17 -7.40 9.98
CA LYS A 59 -13.15 -6.31 9.82
C LYS A 59 -14.56 -6.83 9.51
N ARG A 60 -14.64 -7.86 8.67
CA ARG A 60 -15.90 -8.50 8.25
C ARG A 60 -16.48 -9.45 9.28
N SER A 61 -15.65 -10.05 10.14
CA SER A 61 -16.11 -11.00 11.15
C SER A 61 -16.79 -10.32 12.34
N GLY A 62 -17.70 -11.05 12.99
CA GLY A 62 -18.32 -10.68 14.26
C GLY A 62 -17.66 -11.33 15.48
N GLY A 63 -18.36 -11.34 16.62
CA GLY A 63 -17.96 -12.08 17.81
C GLY A 63 -17.25 -11.26 18.89
N ARG A 64 -17.06 -11.90 20.06
CA ARG A 64 -16.49 -11.30 21.28
C ARG A 64 -15.13 -10.65 21.02
N ASN A 65 -14.83 -9.48 21.58
CA ASN A 65 -13.54 -8.78 21.43
C ASN A 65 -13.16 -8.40 19.99
N LYS A 66 -14.15 -8.15 19.11
CA LYS A 66 -13.91 -7.75 17.72
C LYS A 66 -12.98 -6.55 17.59
N GLU A 67 -13.20 -5.51 18.40
CA GLU A 67 -12.41 -4.27 18.37
C GLU A 67 -10.94 -4.52 18.68
N LEU A 68 -10.65 -5.30 19.74
CA LEU A 68 -9.29 -5.67 20.10
C LEU A 68 -8.59 -6.47 18.98
N ARG A 69 -9.28 -7.45 18.39
CA ARG A 69 -8.73 -8.20 17.24
C ARG A 69 -8.48 -7.30 16.04
N LEU A 70 -9.38 -6.36 15.77
CA LEU A 70 -9.26 -5.43 14.66
C LEU A 70 -8.04 -4.52 14.86
N LYS A 71 -7.85 -3.99 16.07
CA LYS A 71 -6.67 -3.20 16.43
C LYS A 71 -5.38 -3.99 16.21
N TYR A 72 -5.29 -5.19 16.76
CA TYR A 72 -4.11 -6.06 16.59
C TYR A 72 -3.81 -6.41 15.12
N ALA A 73 -4.85 -6.75 14.33
CA ALA A 73 -4.68 -7.02 12.91
C ALA A 73 -4.26 -5.77 12.11
N THR A 74 -4.69 -4.58 12.56
CA THR A 74 -4.28 -3.30 11.97
C THR A 74 -2.83 -3.00 12.28
N GLU A 75 -2.39 -3.14 13.52
CA GLU A 75 -1.00 -2.92 13.95
C GLU A 75 -0.03 -3.81 13.18
N ASN A 76 -0.31 -5.13 13.08
CA ASN A 76 0.53 -6.04 12.27
C ASN A 76 0.62 -5.62 10.79
N TYR A 77 -0.47 -5.11 10.23
CA TYR A 77 -0.47 -4.65 8.84
C TYR A 77 0.30 -3.33 8.67
N LEU A 78 0.20 -2.41 9.63
CA LEU A 78 1.00 -1.19 9.67
C LEU A 78 2.48 -1.50 9.86
N ASP A 79 2.84 -2.47 10.70
CA ASP A 79 4.23 -2.83 10.96
C ASP A 79 4.92 -3.39 9.70
N ILE A 80 4.27 -4.32 8.98
CA ILE A 80 4.87 -4.85 7.74
C ILE A 80 4.97 -3.78 6.65
N THR A 81 4.03 -2.81 6.61
CA THR A 81 4.08 -1.71 5.65
C THR A 81 5.10 -0.64 6.04
N LYS A 82 5.37 -0.39 7.33
CA LYS A 82 6.50 0.45 7.79
C LYS A 82 7.85 -0.14 7.38
N ILE A 83 8.03 -1.45 7.50
CA ILE A 83 9.27 -2.10 7.06
C ILE A 83 9.41 -1.98 5.53
N LEU A 84 8.31 -2.15 4.78
CA LEU A 84 8.31 -1.94 3.33
C LEU A 84 8.65 -0.49 2.96
N GLN A 85 8.03 0.49 3.62
CA GLN A 85 8.29 1.91 3.41
C GLN A 85 9.79 2.21 3.59
N LYS A 86 10.39 1.76 4.69
CA LYS A 86 11.83 1.94 4.94
C LYS A 86 12.67 1.38 3.80
N LYS A 87 12.39 0.14 3.36
CA LYS A 87 13.09 -0.47 2.22
C LYS A 87 12.93 0.33 0.92
N MET A 88 11.75 0.91 0.68
CA MET A 88 11.49 1.72 -0.52
C MET A 88 12.23 3.05 -0.49
N VAL A 89 12.26 3.73 0.66
CA VAL A 89 13.02 4.96 0.86
C VAL A 89 14.52 4.72 0.68
N GLU A 90 15.05 3.64 1.26
CA GLU A 90 16.44 3.23 1.07
C GLU A 90 16.76 2.99 -0.41
N PHE A 91 15.84 2.37 -1.15
CA PHE A 91 16.00 2.15 -2.58
C PHE A 91 15.94 3.44 -3.40
N GLN A 92 15.00 4.34 -3.08
CA GLN A 92 14.88 5.64 -3.73
C GLN A 92 16.18 6.46 -3.59
N ALA A 93 16.84 6.37 -2.43
CA ALA A 93 18.09 7.08 -2.17
C ALA A 93 19.29 6.57 -2.98
N VAL A 94 19.26 5.33 -3.47
CA VAL A 94 20.41 4.71 -4.18
C VAL A 94 20.15 4.43 -5.65
N PHE A 95 18.89 4.41 -6.09
CA PHE A 95 18.54 4.15 -7.48
C PHE A 95 18.73 5.41 -8.32
N ALA A 96 19.58 5.35 -9.33
CA ALA A 96 19.79 6.43 -10.29
C ALA A 96 19.29 6.00 -11.68
N PRO A 97 18.19 6.56 -12.20
CA PRO A 97 17.73 6.26 -13.56
C PRO A 97 18.80 6.57 -14.62
N LYS A 98 18.96 5.66 -15.58
CA LYS A 98 19.91 5.76 -16.71
C LYS A 98 19.21 5.87 -18.07
N THR A 99 17.89 5.70 -18.10
CA THR A 99 17.06 5.77 -19.31
C THR A 99 15.74 6.48 -18.99
N LEU A 100 15.12 7.08 -20.02
CA LEU A 100 13.79 7.69 -19.89
C LEU A 100 12.75 6.71 -19.34
N ALA A 101 12.81 5.44 -19.76
CA ALA A 101 11.91 4.41 -19.24
C ALA A 101 12.09 4.15 -17.74
N GLN A 102 13.33 4.18 -17.24
CA GLN A 102 13.61 4.07 -15.81
C GLN A 102 13.15 5.32 -15.05
N GLU A 103 13.33 6.50 -15.63
CA GLU A 103 12.91 7.77 -15.02
C GLU A 103 11.39 7.83 -14.85
N LEU A 104 10.63 7.50 -15.89
CA LEU A 104 9.15 7.45 -15.81
C LEU A 104 8.66 6.43 -14.78
N ALA A 105 9.26 5.24 -14.74
CA ALA A 105 8.92 4.23 -13.75
C ALA A 105 9.35 4.65 -12.33
N PHE A 106 10.42 5.43 -12.18
CA PHE A 106 10.85 5.97 -10.90
C PHE A 106 9.88 7.04 -10.38
N ILE A 107 9.44 7.97 -11.22
CA ILE A 107 8.39 8.94 -10.89
C ILE A 107 7.10 8.21 -10.46
N GLU A 108 6.72 7.15 -11.17
CA GLU A 108 5.57 6.31 -10.79
C GLU A 108 5.77 5.68 -9.40
N LEU A 109 6.97 5.17 -9.10
CA LEU A 109 7.31 4.61 -7.79
C LEU A 109 7.18 5.67 -6.68
N GLU A 110 7.67 6.88 -6.89
CA GLU A 110 7.58 7.99 -5.92
C GLU A 110 6.13 8.30 -5.56
N TYR A 111 5.26 8.39 -6.58
CA TYR A 111 3.83 8.57 -6.35
C TYR A 111 3.22 7.45 -5.51
N TYR A 112 3.49 6.18 -5.82
CA TYR A 112 2.93 5.07 -5.01
C TYR A 112 3.54 4.98 -3.61
N LEU A 113 4.78 5.44 -3.42
CA LEU A 113 5.38 5.53 -2.09
C LEU A 113 4.72 6.62 -1.25
N GLU A 114 4.39 7.78 -1.85
CA GLU A 114 3.59 8.81 -1.19
C GLU A 114 2.20 8.26 -0.80
N MET A 115 1.54 7.54 -1.71
CA MET A 115 0.24 6.91 -1.44
C MET A 115 0.33 5.82 -0.37
N LEU A 116 1.43 5.06 -0.32
CA LEU A 116 1.70 4.10 0.75
C LEU A 116 1.71 4.81 2.10
N ILE A 117 2.51 5.88 2.24
CA ILE A 117 2.66 6.66 3.47
C ILE A 117 1.32 7.29 3.88
N LYS A 118 0.63 7.93 2.93
CA LYS A 118 -0.68 8.54 3.16
C LYS A 118 -1.69 7.51 3.68
N HIS A 119 -1.75 6.33 3.09
CA HIS A 119 -2.72 5.33 3.51
C HIS A 119 -2.32 4.59 4.79
N MET A 120 -1.03 4.55 5.15
CA MET A 120 -0.61 4.13 6.49
C MET A 120 -1.17 5.08 7.56
N ASP A 121 -1.06 6.40 7.36
CA ASP A 121 -1.64 7.41 8.26
C ASP A 121 -3.16 7.26 8.38
N LEU A 122 -3.87 7.20 7.25
CA LEU A 122 -5.33 7.09 7.26
C LEU A 122 -5.83 5.80 7.92
N VAL A 123 -5.11 4.67 7.72
CA VAL A 123 -5.42 3.40 8.38
C VAL A 123 -5.20 3.50 9.89
N GLU A 124 -4.08 4.07 10.33
CA GLU A 124 -3.79 4.26 11.76
C GLU A 124 -4.84 5.16 12.42
N ARG A 125 -5.08 6.35 11.86
CA ARG A 125 -6.07 7.31 12.37
C ARG A 125 -7.45 6.69 12.49
N ARG A 126 -7.93 6.01 11.44
CA ARG A 126 -9.28 5.44 11.42
C ARG A 126 -9.44 4.20 12.29
N LEU A 127 -8.51 3.25 12.24
CA LEU A 127 -8.69 1.92 12.84
C LEU A 127 -8.00 1.75 14.19
N VAL A 128 -7.00 2.59 14.51
CA VAL A 128 -6.30 2.55 15.79
C VAL A 128 -6.74 3.71 16.68
N LYS A 129 -6.80 4.94 16.14
CA LYS A 129 -7.15 6.15 16.91
C LYS A 129 -8.66 6.45 16.93
N GLY A 130 -9.45 5.78 16.08
CA GLY A 130 -10.90 5.98 16.01
C GLY A 130 -11.33 7.31 15.38
N GLU A 131 -10.42 7.98 14.66
CA GLU A 131 -10.68 9.28 14.06
C GLU A 131 -11.62 9.21 12.86
N LYS A 132 -12.49 10.22 12.74
CA LYS A 132 -13.33 10.42 11.55
C LYS A 132 -12.55 11.21 10.50
N ILE A 133 -12.14 10.54 9.43
CA ILE A 133 -11.40 11.17 8.33
C ILE A 133 -12.28 12.16 7.54
N PRO A 134 -11.88 13.43 7.43
CA PRO A 134 -12.51 14.46 6.59
C PRO A 134 -12.71 14.02 5.13
N HIS A 135 -13.73 14.55 4.45
CA HIS A 135 -14.05 14.13 3.07
C HIS A 135 -12.95 14.47 2.07
N ASN A 136 -12.35 15.66 2.19
CA ASN A 136 -11.26 16.15 1.33
C ASN A 136 -9.98 15.30 1.41
N GLU A 137 -9.76 14.54 2.51
CA GLU A 137 -8.63 13.63 2.65
C GLU A 137 -8.86 12.27 1.97
N LYS A 138 -10.10 11.95 1.56
CA LYS A 138 -10.46 10.65 1.01
C LYS A 138 -9.98 10.49 -0.43
N VAL A 139 -9.17 9.46 -0.65
CA VAL A 139 -8.79 8.99 -1.98
C VAL A 139 -9.75 7.87 -2.39
N PHE A 140 -10.27 7.92 -3.63
CA PHE A 140 -11.20 6.90 -4.16
C PHE A 140 -10.57 6.00 -5.24
N SER A 141 -9.38 6.34 -5.74
CA SER A 141 -8.59 5.49 -6.63
C SER A 141 -7.15 5.96 -6.61
N LEU A 142 -6.19 5.02 -6.64
CA LEU A 142 -4.77 5.35 -6.82
C LEU A 142 -4.37 5.39 -8.30
N PHE A 143 -5.14 4.75 -9.18
CA PHE A 143 -4.83 4.56 -10.60
C PHE A 143 -5.37 5.69 -11.47
N GLU A 144 -6.25 6.50 -10.91
CA GLU A 144 -6.98 7.57 -11.57
C GLU A 144 -6.92 8.85 -10.71
N PRO A 145 -5.72 9.39 -10.41
CA PRO A 145 -5.59 10.55 -9.52
C PRO A 145 -6.31 11.80 -10.07
N HIS A 146 -6.47 11.90 -11.39
CA HIS A 146 -7.11 13.03 -12.06
C HIS A 146 -8.62 12.86 -12.32
N THR A 147 -9.20 11.69 -12.07
CA THR A 147 -10.57 11.36 -12.50
C THR A 147 -11.63 11.67 -11.44
N LYS A 148 -11.47 12.76 -10.69
CA LYS A 148 -12.50 13.26 -9.76
C LYS A 148 -12.99 14.65 -10.15
N TRP A 149 -13.59 14.80 -11.33
CA TRP A 149 -14.50 15.92 -11.63
C TRP A 149 -15.50 15.52 -12.73
N ILE A 150 -16.64 14.93 -12.35
CA ILE A 150 -18.00 15.28 -12.82
C ILE A 150 -18.94 15.00 -11.65
#